data_AF-A0A7J9IAU5-F1
#
_entry.id   AF-A0A7J9IAU5-F1
#
_cell.length_a   1.000
_cell.length_b   1.000
_cell.length_c   1.000
_cell.angle_alpha   90.00
_cell.angle_beta   90.00
_cell.angle_gamma   90.00
#
_symmetry.space_group_name_H-M   'P 1'
#
loop_
_entity.id
_entity.type
_entity.pdbx_description
1 polymer ?
#
loop_
_entity_poly.entity_id
_entity_poly.type
_entity_poly.pdbx_seq_one_letter_code
_entity_poly.pdbx_strand_id
1 'polypeptide(L)'
;MTNIRELEIQGHFNIEDFYTEELGKNPPIVQSKYLHSLTIINDEGRIDPRHLTHLLSSCNSISRLSLDVKIRRLPKYHYLSSNLAYIKLRKCKLEEDPIPTLEKLPYLRMLEFHEEAFIGKEMLCCGQAFAKLESLFRTRKIKESWMTIKEDLKKAHDRLWWDFIVD
;
A
#
# COMPACT_ATOMS: atom_id res chain seq x y z
N MET A 1 25.52 -12.30 -8.14
CA MET A 1 24.37 -11.89 -7.31
C MET A 1 23.72 -10.70 -7.98
N THR A 2 22.49 -10.84 -8.43
CA THR A 2 21.75 -9.77 -9.12
C THR A 2 21.23 -8.76 -8.10
N ASN A 3 21.67 -7.50 -8.20
CA ASN A 3 21.20 -6.40 -7.36
C ASN A 3 19.83 -5.91 -7.85
N ILE A 4 18.81 -6.76 -7.69
CA ILE A 4 17.44 -6.45 -8.09
C ILE A 4 16.92 -5.32 -7.19
N ARG A 5 16.52 -4.22 -7.82
CA ARG A 5 15.96 -3.05 -7.14
C ARG A 5 14.44 -3.01 -7.13
N GLU A 6 13.83 -3.72 -8.06
CA GLU A 6 12.40 -3.71 -8.29
C GLU A 6 11.95 -5.15 -8.51
N LEU A 7 10.92 -5.56 -7.79
CA LEU A 7 10.30 -6.87 -7.91
C LEU A 7 8.82 -6.67 -8.20
N GLU A 8 8.36 -7.31 -9.26
CA GLU A 8 6.94 -7.42 -9.57
C GLU A 8 6.50 -8.87 -9.42
N ILE A 9 5.45 -9.10 -8.65
CA ILE A 9 4.84 -10.41 -8.45
C ILE A 9 3.47 -10.37 -9.12
N GLN A 10 3.29 -11.21 -10.14
CA GLN A 10 2.04 -11.35 -10.89
C GLN A 10 1.44 -12.74 -10.70
N GLY A 11 0.11 -12.83 -10.71
CA GLY A 11 -0.64 -14.08 -10.76
C GLY A 11 -1.23 -14.50 -9.40
N HIS A 12 -1.68 -15.76 -9.32
CA HIS A 12 -2.30 -16.32 -8.13
C HIS A 12 -1.42 -16.13 -6.89
N PHE A 13 -1.85 -15.27 -5.98
CA PHE A 13 -1.36 -15.23 -4.60
C PHE A 13 -1.91 -16.42 -3.79
N ASN A 14 -1.78 -17.63 -4.35
CA ASN A 14 -2.15 -18.86 -3.66
C ASN A 14 -0.91 -19.34 -2.91
N ILE A 15 -0.86 -18.98 -1.63
CA ILE A 15 0.22 -19.35 -0.72
C ILE A 15 0.07 -20.82 -0.29
N GLU A 16 -0.42 -21.70 -1.16
CA GLU A 16 -0.33 -23.15 -0.99
C GLU A 16 1.12 -23.63 -0.88
N ASP A 17 2.08 -22.87 -1.43
CA ASP A 17 3.52 -23.08 -1.18
C ASP A 17 4.03 -22.59 0.20
N PHE A 18 3.22 -21.89 1.01
CA PHE A 18 3.59 -21.49 2.38
C PHE A 18 2.66 -22.06 3.47
N TYR A 19 1.73 -22.96 3.10
CA TYR A 19 0.86 -23.70 4.03
C TYR A 19 1.45 -25.07 4.40
N THR A 20 2.71 -25.12 4.80
CA THR A 20 3.14 -26.16 5.74
C THR A 20 3.22 -25.53 7.12
N GLU A 21 3.12 -26.32 8.18
CA GLU A 21 2.96 -25.83 9.57
C GLU A 21 4.14 -24.98 10.08
N GLU A 22 5.16 -24.78 9.24
CA GLU A 22 6.12 -23.68 9.27
C GLU A 22 5.80 -22.74 8.11
N LEU A 23 5.40 -21.48 8.38
CA LEU A 23 5.27 -20.46 7.32
C LEU A 23 6.54 -20.46 6.45
N GLY A 24 6.43 -21.05 5.26
CA GLY A 24 7.56 -21.29 4.37
C GLY A 24 8.36 -20.01 4.20
N LYS A 25 9.69 -20.08 4.31
CA LYS A 25 10.52 -18.87 4.25
C LYS A 25 10.22 -18.11 2.96
N ASN A 26 9.92 -16.82 3.06
CA ASN A 26 9.78 -15.96 1.89
C ASN A 26 11.03 -16.07 1.00
N PRO A 27 10.88 -15.99 -0.33
CA PRO A 27 12.01 -16.15 -1.23
C PRO A 27 13.10 -15.10 -0.89
N PRO A 28 14.40 -15.46 -0.87
CA PRO A 28 15.47 -14.58 -0.37
C PRO A 28 15.52 -13.20 -1.04
N ILE A 29 14.99 -13.10 -2.27
CA ILE A 29 14.88 -11.85 -3.03
C ILE A 29 14.11 -10.75 -2.28
N VAL A 30 13.06 -11.09 -1.52
CA VAL A 30 12.28 -10.07 -0.78
C VAL A 30 13.01 -9.53 0.44
N GLN A 31 13.99 -10.30 0.94
CA GLN A 31 14.87 -9.91 2.05
C GLN A 31 16.11 -9.14 1.55
N SER A 32 16.25 -8.95 0.23
CA SER A 32 17.38 -8.24 -0.35
C SER A 32 17.43 -6.79 0.12
N LYS A 33 18.58 -6.37 0.66
CA LYS A 33 18.84 -4.97 1.02
C LYS A 33 18.83 -4.00 -0.17
N TYR A 34 18.88 -4.54 -1.39
CA TYR A 34 18.87 -3.76 -2.62
C TYR A 34 17.47 -3.63 -3.22
N LEU A 35 16.47 -4.34 -2.69
CA LEU A 35 15.09 -4.25 -3.17
C LEU A 35 14.43 -3.00 -2.59
N HIS A 36 14.09 -2.04 -3.45
CA HIS A 36 13.49 -0.77 -3.09
C HIS A 36 12.02 -0.67 -3.51
N SER A 37 11.63 -1.36 -4.57
CA SER A 37 10.26 -1.35 -5.10
C SER A 37 9.67 -2.76 -5.11
N LEU A 38 8.47 -2.89 -4.56
CA LEU A 38 7.68 -4.11 -4.64
C LEU A 38 6.30 -3.78 -5.25
N THR A 39 5.99 -4.44 -6.35
CA THR A 39 4.68 -4.39 -6.99
C THR A 39 4.04 -5.77 -6.88
N ILE A 40 2.77 -5.80 -6.47
CA ILE A 40 1.99 -7.02 -6.39
C ILE A 40 0.70 -6.83 -7.19
N ILE A 41 0.48 -7.70 -8.17
CA ILE A 41 -0.69 -7.68 -9.04
C ILE A 41 -1.36 -9.05 -8.96
N ASN A 42 -2.62 -9.05 -8.55
CA ASN A 42 -3.48 -10.23 -8.54
C ASN A 42 -4.92 -9.81 -8.83
N ASP A 43 -5.36 -10.11 -10.06
CA ASP A 43 -6.73 -9.92 -10.52
C ASP A 43 -7.68 -11.05 -10.07
N GLU A 44 -7.11 -12.16 -9.60
CA GLU A 44 -7.80 -13.38 -9.22
C GLU A 44 -8.12 -13.49 -7.73
N GLY A 45 -9.40 -13.70 -7.42
CA GLY A 45 -9.86 -13.97 -6.05
C GLY A 45 -9.57 -12.83 -5.06
N ARG A 46 -9.76 -13.11 -3.77
CA ARG A 46 -9.43 -12.20 -2.66
C ARG A 46 -8.29 -12.79 -1.85
N ILE A 47 -7.25 -12.01 -1.60
CA ILE A 47 -6.11 -12.41 -0.78
C ILE A 47 -6.48 -12.37 0.71
N ASP A 48 -6.10 -13.40 1.47
CA ASP A 48 -6.13 -13.36 2.93
C ASP A 48 -5.09 -12.35 3.44
N PRO A 49 -5.44 -11.35 4.26
CA PRO A 49 -4.45 -10.41 4.81
C PRO A 49 -3.24 -11.03 5.52
N ARG A 50 -3.35 -12.25 6.08
CA ARG A 50 -2.22 -12.96 6.71
C ARG A 50 -1.10 -13.24 5.71
N HIS A 51 -1.45 -13.55 4.47
CA HIS A 51 -0.52 -13.83 3.39
C HIS A 51 0.30 -12.62 3.00
N LEU A 52 -0.39 -11.50 2.75
CA LEU A 52 0.28 -10.24 2.47
C LEU A 52 1.14 -9.80 3.67
N THR A 53 0.65 -10.00 4.89
CA THR A 53 1.40 -9.70 6.12
C THR A 53 2.69 -10.49 6.19
N HIS A 54 2.63 -11.80 5.94
CA HIS A 54 3.80 -12.66 5.96
C HIS A 54 4.85 -12.21 4.94
N LEU A 55 4.45 -11.93 3.70
CA LEU A 55 5.36 -11.46 2.66
C LEU A 55 6.01 -10.13 3.04
N LEU A 56 5.22 -9.13 3.42
CA LEU A 56 5.72 -7.78 3.71
C LEU A 56 6.59 -7.72 4.96
N SER A 57 6.39 -8.62 5.93
CA SER A 57 7.21 -8.70 7.14
C SER A 57 8.69 -9.02 6.86
N SER A 58 9.00 -9.60 5.69
CA SER A 58 10.37 -9.88 5.25
C SER A 58 10.99 -8.77 4.39
N CYS A 59 10.18 -7.81 3.93
CA CYS A 59 10.59 -6.73 3.04
C CYS A 59 11.12 -5.54 3.85
N ASN A 60 12.37 -5.58 4.33
CA ASN A 60 12.90 -4.54 5.23
C ASN A 60 13.41 -3.28 4.52
N SER A 61 13.76 -3.36 3.24
CA SER A 61 14.46 -2.29 2.52
C SER A 61 13.60 -1.56 1.49
N ILE A 62 12.36 -2.00 1.29
CA ILE A 62 11.48 -1.38 0.31
C ILE A 62 11.09 0.03 0.74
N SER A 63 11.09 0.96 -0.21
CA SER A 63 10.62 2.33 -0.05
C SER A 63 9.39 2.62 -0.92
N ARG A 64 9.09 1.74 -1.88
CA ARG A 64 7.93 1.82 -2.78
C ARG A 64 7.13 0.52 -2.72
N LEU A 65 5.83 0.64 -2.47
CA LEU A 65 4.88 -0.47 -2.51
C LEU A 65 3.72 -0.13 -3.45
N SER A 66 3.43 -1.01 -4.41
CA SER A 66 2.27 -0.92 -5.27
C SER A 66 1.43 -2.19 -5.15
N LEU A 67 0.15 -2.05 -4.83
CA LEU A 67 -0.79 -3.15 -4.69
C LEU A 67 -1.93 -3.00 -5.70
N ASP A 68 -2.09 -4.00 -6.56
CA ASP A 68 -3.28 -4.20 -7.41
C ASP A 68 -3.89 -5.57 -7.08
N VAL A 69 -4.47 -5.69 -5.87
CA VAL A 69 -4.92 -6.97 -5.30
C VAL A 69 -6.19 -6.82 -4.48
N LYS A 70 -7.20 -7.69 -4.62
CA LYS A 70 -8.38 -7.63 -3.75
C LYS A 70 -8.05 -8.12 -2.34
N ILE A 71 -8.19 -7.26 -1.33
CA ILE A 71 -7.88 -7.55 0.09
C ILE A 71 -8.78 -6.73 1.02
N ARG A 72 -9.19 -7.30 2.17
CA ARG A 72 -10.11 -6.59 3.09
C ARG A 72 -9.49 -5.48 3.91
N ARG A 73 -8.22 -5.62 4.28
CA ARG A 73 -7.46 -4.65 5.07
C ARG A 73 -5.98 -4.77 4.78
N LEU A 74 -5.23 -3.70 5.00
CA LEU A 74 -3.77 -3.73 4.96
C LEU A 74 -3.19 -4.43 6.20
N PRO A 75 -1.98 -5.01 6.10
CA PRO A 75 -1.21 -5.43 7.27
C PRO A 75 -0.96 -4.27 8.22
N LYS A 76 -0.85 -4.55 9.51
CA LYS A 76 -0.51 -3.53 10.51
C LYS A 76 0.86 -2.91 10.20
N TYR A 77 1.05 -1.64 10.56
CA TYR A 77 2.23 -0.85 10.21
C TYR A 77 3.58 -1.49 10.58
N HIS A 78 3.65 -2.28 11.67
CA HIS A 78 4.89 -2.94 12.10
C HIS A 78 5.30 -4.14 11.22
N TYR A 79 4.43 -4.60 10.33
CA TYR A 79 4.78 -5.58 9.28
C TYR A 79 5.19 -4.91 7.97
N LEU A 80 5.13 -3.58 7.89
CA LEU A 80 5.54 -2.82 6.72
C LEU A 80 6.96 -2.30 6.94
N SER A 81 7.72 -2.17 5.84
CA SER A 81 9.03 -1.50 5.88
C SER A 81 8.87 -0.09 6.45
N SER A 82 9.70 0.23 7.45
CA SER A 82 9.77 1.59 7.98
C SER A 82 10.22 2.60 6.93
N ASN A 83 10.90 2.16 5.87
CA ASN A 83 11.44 3.00 4.79
C ASN A 83 10.40 3.37 3.73
N LEU A 84 9.15 2.92 3.84
CA LEU A 84 8.10 3.23 2.87
C LEU A 84 7.89 4.74 2.76
N ALA A 85 8.14 5.24 1.56
CA ALA A 85 7.95 6.62 1.15
C ALA A 85 6.83 6.77 0.11
N TYR A 86 6.54 5.72 -0.64
CA TYR A 86 5.50 5.71 -1.67
C TYR A 86 4.61 4.47 -1.53
N ILE A 87 3.29 4.68 -1.49
CA ILE A 87 2.29 3.61 -1.51
C ILE A 87 1.25 3.91 -2.59
N LYS A 88 1.03 2.94 -3.47
CA LYS A 88 -0.04 2.96 -4.47
C LYS A 88 -0.97 1.79 -4.26
N LEU A 89 -2.27 2.08 -4.17
CA LEU A 89 -3.33 1.11 -3.98
C LEU A 89 -4.29 1.20 -5.16
N ARG A 90 -4.50 0.08 -5.86
CA ARG A 90 -5.39 -0.05 -7.01
C ARG A 90 -6.21 -1.33 -6.85
N LYS A 91 -7.49 -1.27 -7.19
CA LYS A 91 -8.49 -2.35 -7.09
C LYS A 91 -8.40 -3.16 -5.80
N CYS A 92 -7.98 -2.50 -4.71
CA CYS A 92 -7.68 -3.19 -3.47
C CYS A 92 -8.94 -3.66 -2.75
N LYS A 93 -10.07 -2.98 -2.98
CA LYS A 93 -11.35 -3.26 -2.33
C LYS A 93 -11.22 -3.35 -0.81
N LEU A 94 -10.42 -2.44 -0.23
CA LEU A 94 -10.27 -2.31 1.20
C LEU A 94 -11.63 -1.96 1.83
N GLU A 95 -12.03 -2.70 2.85
CA GLU A 95 -13.26 -2.47 3.61
C GLU A 95 -12.97 -1.69 4.90
N GLU A 96 -11.79 -1.92 5.47
CA GLU A 96 -11.30 -1.23 6.65
C GLU A 96 -10.49 0.01 6.25
N ASP A 97 -10.63 1.10 7.02
CA ASP A 97 -9.90 2.35 6.79
C ASP A 97 -8.37 2.12 6.89
N PRO A 98 -7.60 2.35 5.81
CA PRO A 98 -6.17 2.16 5.82
C PRO A 98 -5.41 3.31 6.50
N ILE A 99 -6.03 4.49 6.70
CA ILE A 99 -5.34 5.68 7.21
C ILE A 99 -4.67 5.46 8.57
N PRO A 100 -5.31 4.83 9.58
CA PRO A 100 -4.67 4.55 10.88
C PRO A 100 -3.41 3.68 10.82
N THR A 101 -3.25 2.92 9.73
CA THR A 101 -2.04 2.13 9.47
C THR A 101 -1.00 2.97 8.74
N LEU A 102 -1.42 3.69 7.70
CA LEU A 102 -0.55 4.46 6.83
C LEU A 102 0.05 5.69 7.54
N GLU A 103 -0.69 6.32 8.45
CA GLU A 103 -0.24 7.49 9.22
C GLU A 103 0.96 7.19 10.13
N LYS A 104 1.15 5.92 10.51
CA LYS A 104 2.24 5.48 11.38
C LYS A 104 3.57 5.30 10.63
N LEU A 105 3.58 5.47 9.32
CA LEU A 105 4.78 5.31 8.50
C LEU A 105 5.61 6.60 8.49
N PRO A 106 6.81 6.60 9.09
CA PRO A 106 7.54 7.84 9.42
C PRO A 106 8.17 8.54 8.22
N TYR A 107 8.22 7.90 7.05
CA TYR A 107 8.78 8.45 5.81
C TYR A 107 7.78 8.50 4.66
N LEU A 108 6.49 8.19 4.90
CA LEU A 108 5.49 8.20 3.84
C LEU A 108 5.29 9.62 3.32
N ARG A 109 5.63 9.82 2.04
CA ARG A 109 5.54 11.10 1.31
C ARG A 109 4.44 11.10 0.27
N MET A 110 4.17 9.96 -0.35
CA MET A 110 3.23 9.84 -1.44
C MET A 110 2.28 8.67 -1.22
N LEU A 111 0.99 8.95 -1.32
CA LEU A 111 -0.07 7.97 -1.19
C LEU A 111 -1.06 8.12 -2.34
N GLU A 112 -1.25 7.05 -3.11
CA GLU A 112 -2.15 7.04 -4.27
C GLU A 112 -3.27 6.00 -4.11
N PHE A 113 -4.51 6.44 -4.21
CA PHE A 113 -5.71 5.60 -4.25
C PHE A 113 -6.31 5.62 -5.67
N HIS A 114 -6.17 4.51 -6.38
CA HIS A 114 -6.70 4.32 -7.74
C HIS A 114 -8.07 3.62 -7.72
N GLU A 115 -8.55 3.23 -8.91
CA GLU A 115 -9.85 2.58 -9.13
C GLU A 115 -10.12 1.49 -8.10
N GLU A 116 -11.27 1.54 -7.41
CA GLU A 116 -11.71 0.56 -6.40
C GLU A 116 -10.66 0.24 -5.30
N ALA A 117 -9.75 1.18 -4.98
CA ALA A 117 -8.76 0.97 -3.91
C ALA A 117 -9.41 0.76 -2.52
N PHE A 118 -10.54 1.43 -2.28
CA PHE A 118 -11.31 1.34 -1.04
C PHE A 118 -12.80 1.27 -1.37
N ILE A 119 -13.53 0.42 -0.67
CA ILE A 119 -14.99 0.23 -0.80
C ILE A 119 -15.70 0.36 0.55
N GLY A 120 -14.97 0.70 1.62
CA GLY A 120 -15.56 1.02 2.91
C GLY A 120 -16.32 2.35 2.87
N LYS A 121 -17.11 2.58 3.93
CA LYS A 121 -18.05 3.71 3.98
C LYS A 121 -17.37 5.07 4.19
N GLU A 122 -16.34 5.11 5.03
CA GLU A 122 -15.66 6.34 5.42
C GLU A 122 -14.17 6.09 5.66
N MET A 123 -13.33 7.05 5.25
CA MET A 123 -11.93 7.16 5.64
C MET A 123 -11.76 8.40 6.52
N LEU A 124 -11.26 8.20 7.74
CA LEU A 124 -11.04 9.25 8.71
C LEU A 124 -9.57 9.68 8.66
N CYS A 125 -9.33 10.86 8.12
CA CYS A 125 -8.00 11.45 8.10
C CYS A 125 -7.90 12.55 9.16
N CYS A 126 -7.02 12.39 10.14
CA CYS A 126 -6.65 13.47 11.04
C CYS A 126 -5.61 14.36 10.35
N GLY A 127 -5.82 15.67 10.26
CA GLY A 127 -4.89 16.56 9.54
C GLY A 127 -3.45 16.59 10.08
N GLN A 128 -3.23 16.09 11.31
CA GLN A 128 -1.90 15.92 11.92
C GLN A 128 -1.33 14.49 11.78
N ALA A 129 -2.10 13.55 11.20
CA ALA A 129 -1.75 12.14 11.09
C ALA A 129 -0.47 11.91 10.29
N PHE A 130 -0.23 12.71 9.25
CA PHE A 130 0.88 12.52 8.35
C PHE A 130 1.92 13.63 8.47
N ALA A 131 3.00 13.37 9.21
CA ALA A 131 4.05 14.36 9.44
C ALA A 131 4.87 14.72 8.18
N LYS A 132 4.94 13.83 7.18
CA LYS A 132 5.79 13.99 5.98
C LYS A 132 5.06 13.78 4.65
N LEU A 133 3.74 13.65 4.65
CA LEU A 133 3.00 13.42 3.41
C LEU A 133 3.04 14.69 2.56
N GLU A 134 3.62 14.56 1.38
CA GLU A 134 3.79 15.62 0.37
C GLU A 134 2.67 15.55 -0.67
N SER A 135 2.16 14.35 -0.99
CA SER A 135 1.13 14.17 -2.01
C SER A 135 0.14 13.06 -1.66
N LEU A 136 -1.15 13.35 -1.89
CA LEU A 136 -2.26 12.41 -1.77
C LEU A 136 -3.07 12.44 -3.07
N PHE A 137 -3.06 11.36 -3.82
CA PHE A 137 -3.82 11.21 -5.05
C PHE A 137 -5.02 10.29 -4.86
N ARG A 138 -6.18 10.66 -5.41
CA ARG A 138 -7.37 9.82 -5.41
C ARG A 138 -8.10 9.89 -6.75
N THR A 139 -8.30 8.75 -7.40
CA THR A 139 -9.09 8.68 -8.63
C THR A 139 -10.59 8.92 -8.36
N ARG A 140 -11.27 9.55 -9.31
CA ARG A 140 -12.69 9.96 -9.20
C ARG A 140 -13.69 8.79 -9.12
N LYS A 141 -13.26 7.56 -9.40
CA LYS A 141 -14.12 6.37 -9.52
C LYS A 141 -14.42 5.64 -8.20
N ILE A 142 -13.93 6.11 -7.05
CA ILE A 142 -14.25 5.49 -5.76
C ILE A 142 -15.70 5.87 -5.40
N LYS A 143 -16.66 5.02 -5.80
CA LYS A 143 -18.08 5.17 -5.49
C LYS A 143 -18.25 5.06 -3.97
N GLU A 144 -18.86 6.09 -3.37
CA GLU A 144 -19.46 6.08 -2.02
C GLU A 144 -18.52 6.22 -0.79
N SER A 145 -17.20 6.22 -0.95
CA SER A 145 -16.30 6.52 0.19
C SER A 145 -16.10 8.01 0.39
N TRP A 146 -16.48 8.53 1.56
CA TRP A 146 -16.16 9.90 1.96
C TRP A 146 -14.83 9.91 2.69
N MET A 147 -13.93 10.83 2.31
CA MET A 147 -12.74 11.12 3.10
C MET A 147 -13.06 12.36 3.94
N THR A 148 -13.32 12.17 5.21
CA THR A 148 -13.54 13.28 6.14
C THR A 148 -12.18 13.73 6.64
N ILE A 149 -11.64 14.79 6.04
CA ILE A 149 -10.46 15.48 6.56
C ILE A 149 -10.95 16.31 7.75
N LYS A 150 -10.64 15.88 8.98
CA LYS A 150 -10.75 16.78 10.13
C LYS A 150 -9.65 17.83 9.96
N GLU A 151 -10.07 19.08 9.78
CA GLU A 151 -9.27 20.29 9.46
C GLU A 151 -7.76 20.13 9.76
N ASP A 152 -6.93 20.12 8.70
CA ASP A 152 -5.54 20.64 8.68
C ASP A 152 -4.71 20.24 7.43
N LEU A 153 -5.23 19.43 6.50
CA LEU A 153 -4.52 19.13 5.24
C LEU A 153 -4.47 20.29 4.22
N LYS A 154 -4.98 21.48 4.56
CA LYS A 154 -4.89 22.67 3.69
C LYS A 154 -3.45 23.00 3.29
N LYS A 155 -2.45 22.69 4.13
CA LYS A 155 -1.03 22.92 3.80
C LYS A 155 -0.45 21.97 2.75
N ALA A 156 -1.02 20.78 2.56
CA ALA A 156 -0.62 19.85 1.48
C ALA A 156 -1.40 20.14 0.18
N HIS A 157 -2.61 20.69 0.29
CA HIS A 157 -3.41 21.09 -0.88
C HIS A 157 -2.80 22.26 -1.66
N ASP A 158 -2.09 23.17 -0.97
CA ASP A 158 -1.49 24.36 -1.57
C ASP A 158 -0.09 24.12 -2.19
N ARG A 159 0.45 22.89 -2.14
CA ARG A 159 1.73 22.54 -2.80
C ARG A 159 1.55 21.44 -3.85
N LEU A 160 1.23 21.93 -5.05
CA LEU A 160 1.70 21.43 -6.34
C LEU A 160 0.81 20.43 -7.13
N TRP A 161 -0.05 21.05 -7.95
CA TRP A 161 -0.26 20.86 -9.40
C TRP A 161 -1.28 19.81 -9.89
N TRP A 162 -2.24 20.35 -10.64
CA TRP A 162 -3.36 19.71 -11.33
C TRP A 162 -3.09 19.38 -12.80
N ASP A 163 -1.84 19.48 -13.29
CA ASP A 163 -1.55 19.24 -14.71
C ASP A 163 -0.82 17.92 -14.90
N PHE A 164 -1.58 16.83 -14.94
CA PHE A 164 -1.38 15.71 -15.87
C PHE A 164 -2.71 14.96 -16.00
N ILE A 165 -3.63 15.58 -16.74
CA ILE A 165 -4.58 14.84 -17.58
C ILE A 165 -3.89 14.64 -18.93
N VAL A 166 -4.14 13.49 -19.56
CA VAL A 166 -3.69 13.02 -20.89
C VAL A 166 -2.36 12.25 -20.81
N ASP A 167 -2.26 10.94 -21.10
CA ASP A 167 -3.10 10.02 -21.91
C ASP A 167 -3.67 8.81 -21.12
#